data_AF-A0A376EBG5-F1
#
_entry.id   AF-A0A376EBG5-F1
#
_cell.length_a   1.000
_cell.length_b   1.000
_cell.length_c   1.000
_cell.angle_alpha   90.00
_cell.angle_beta   90.00
_cell.angle_gamma   90.00
#
_symmetry.space_group_name_H-M   'P 1'
#
loop_
_entity.id
_entity.type
_entity.pdbx_description
1 polymer ?
#
loop_
_entity_poly.entity_id
_entity_poly.type
_entity_poly.pdbx_seq_one_letter_code
_entity_poly.pdbx_strand_id
1 'polypeptide(L)'
;MKNKTTIVSASVLFFLGTYAFGQEKEKDSLKTNTVEEVVVLGSRAGARSKIDSPVPVDVFNIKETSVVLPQSSIGQILNAVAPSFTSTIQTNSDGTDHLDPAQLRGLGPDQVLVLVNGKRRHTSALVNVNGTPGRGTVGTDLNSIPSFALNRIEVLRDGASAQYGSDAIAGVINLELKRDIGKLTGQVSYGGNLTPTANDHTGNFDGQNIQVDLNYGNKIGSKGGFYNITWSSQFRNPTSRAGAESGSIYNAYNAIEKRAQNDGVNLSSLFSNINNTPNSQQLIGYIHQYSQGVGYFSAQQQAAIQNTSIIQDIKDTQGNVIQKGLQSLLNFDVTDQELAYRGLGRKDFNMAGGTVKN
;
A
#
# COMPACT_ATOMS: atom_id res chain seq x y z
N MET A 1 24.35 24.72 32.32
CA MET A 1 24.51 23.31 31.86
C MET A 1 24.26 23.31 30.36
N LYS A 2 25.28 23.00 29.55
CA LYS A 2 25.27 23.10 28.08
C LYS A 2 24.87 21.75 27.46
N ASN A 3 23.79 21.73 26.68
CA ASN A 3 23.33 20.55 25.93
C ASN A 3 24.29 20.26 24.77
N LYS A 4 24.82 19.03 24.71
CA LYS A 4 25.57 18.52 23.56
C LYS A 4 24.61 17.79 22.62
N THR A 5 24.48 18.29 21.40
CA THR A 5 23.85 17.63 20.27
C THR A 5 24.85 16.65 19.65
N THR A 6 24.54 15.35 19.70
CA THR A 6 25.34 14.29 19.09
C THR A 6 24.88 14.11 17.64
N ILE A 7 25.74 14.50 16.69
CA ILE A 7 25.56 14.23 15.26
C ILE A 7 26.08 12.82 14.98
N VAL A 8 25.20 11.91 14.57
CA VAL A 8 25.59 10.58 14.07
C VAL A 8 25.93 10.73 12.59
N SER A 9 27.24 10.73 12.28
CA SER A 9 27.75 10.72 10.91
C SER A 9 27.73 9.29 10.39
N ALA A 10 26.92 9.01 9.35
CA ALA A 10 26.89 7.73 8.67
C ALA A 10 28.08 7.64 7.68
N SER A 11 29.15 6.96 8.08
CA SER A 11 30.29 6.68 7.23
C SER A 11 29.94 5.61 6.19
N VAL A 12 29.90 5.99 4.92
CA VAL A 12 29.80 5.06 3.78
C VAL A 12 31.19 4.43 3.57
N LEU A 13 31.34 3.14 3.88
CA LEU A 13 32.53 2.38 3.48
C LEU A 13 32.42 2.03 1.98
N PHE A 14 33.20 2.71 1.14
CA PHE A 14 33.48 2.27 -0.23
C PHE A 14 34.50 1.12 -0.19
N PHE A 15 34.08 -0.09 -0.52
CA PHE A 15 35.01 -1.17 -0.87
C PHE A 15 35.56 -0.91 -2.28
N LEU A 16 36.80 -0.43 -2.38
CA LEU A 16 37.56 -0.40 -3.63
C LEU A 16 38.09 -1.81 -3.92
N GLY A 17 37.37 -2.57 -4.74
CA GLY A 17 37.87 -3.78 -5.38
C GLY A 17 38.75 -3.42 -6.58
N THR A 18 40.03 -3.75 -6.52
CA THR A 18 40.94 -3.67 -7.67
C THR A 18 40.60 -4.75 -8.70
N TYR A 19 40.13 -4.34 -9.87
CA TYR A 19 40.03 -5.22 -11.05
C TYR A 19 41.22 -4.94 -11.97
N ALA A 20 42.12 -5.92 -12.11
CA ALA A 20 43.18 -5.90 -13.11
C ALA A 20 42.61 -6.40 -14.45
N PHE A 21 42.54 -5.54 -15.46
CA PHE A 21 42.26 -5.93 -16.84
C PHE A 21 43.56 -5.92 -17.65
N GLY A 22 44.03 -7.09 -18.06
CA GLY A 22 45.03 -7.22 -19.11
C GLY A 22 44.39 -6.94 -20.47
N GLN A 23 44.95 -6.00 -21.24
CA GLN A 23 44.56 -5.76 -22.63
C GLN A 23 45.42 -6.64 -23.54
N GLU A 24 44.83 -7.68 -24.10
CA GLU A 24 45.31 -8.31 -25.33
C GLU A 24 44.36 -7.91 -26.47
N LYS A 25 44.88 -7.18 -27.46
CA LYS A 25 44.13 -6.70 -28.62
C LYS A 25 44.07 -7.79 -29.70
N GLU A 26 42.99 -8.55 -29.74
CA GLU A 26 42.56 -9.22 -30.98
C GLU A 26 41.60 -8.32 -31.76
N LYS A 27 41.84 -8.20 -33.07
CA LYS A 27 41.00 -7.45 -34.02
C LYS A 27 39.74 -8.26 -34.32
N ASP A 28 38.59 -7.85 -33.76
CA ASP A 28 37.30 -8.45 -34.09
C ASP A 28 36.66 -7.74 -35.30
N SER A 29 36.45 -8.49 -36.38
CA SER A 29 35.71 -8.06 -37.56
C SER A 29 34.21 -8.14 -37.28
N LEU A 30 33.56 -6.98 -37.14
CA LEU A 30 32.11 -6.87 -36.93
C LEU A 30 31.33 -7.52 -38.09
N LYS A 31 30.89 -8.78 -37.90
CA LYS A 31 29.67 -9.28 -38.52
C LYS A 31 28.51 -8.86 -37.64
N THR A 32 27.80 -7.80 -38.04
CA THR A 32 26.56 -7.37 -37.42
C THR A 32 25.47 -8.40 -37.69
N ASN A 33 25.36 -9.43 -36.85
CA ASN A 33 24.14 -10.22 -36.76
C ASN A 33 23.11 -9.36 -36.02
N THR A 34 22.30 -8.61 -36.76
CA THR A 34 21.05 -8.05 -36.24
C THR A 34 20.13 -9.21 -35.91
N VAL A 35 20.18 -9.68 -34.66
CA VAL A 35 19.27 -10.73 -34.18
C VAL A 35 17.87 -10.15 -34.12
N GLU A 36 16.98 -10.65 -34.98
CA GLU A 36 15.57 -10.31 -34.98
C GLU A 36 14.92 -10.71 -33.63
N GLU A 37 14.09 -9.84 -33.08
CA GLU A 37 13.38 -10.09 -31.82
C GLU A 37 12.35 -11.20 -32.01
N VAL A 38 12.63 -12.36 -31.42
CA VAL A 38 11.83 -13.57 -31.54
C VAL A 38 10.64 -13.55 -30.55
N VAL A 39 9.43 -13.54 -31.09
CA VAL A 39 8.12 -13.55 -30.42
C VAL A 39 7.54 -14.95 -30.40
N VAL A 40 7.09 -15.43 -29.23
CA VAL A 40 6.46 -16.76 -29.09
C VAL A 40 4.92 -16.66 -29.13
N LEU A 41 4.34 -15.54 -28.72
CA LEU A 41 2.90 -15.30 -28.79
C LEU A 41 2.36 -15.09 -30.22
N GLY A 42 1.11 -15.49 -30.47
CA GLY A 42 0.39 -15.23 -31.72
C GLY A 42 0.64 -16.23 -32.86
N SER A 43 1.51 -17.22 -32.65
CA SER A 43 1.81 -18.29 -33.61
C SER A 43 1.94 -19.65 -32.90
N ARG A 44 1.17 -20.65 -33.35
CA ARG A 44 1.36 -22.06 -32.91
C ARG A 44 2.54 -22.75 -33.59
N ALA A 45 3.13 -22.14 -34.64
CA ALA A 45 4.14 -22.74 -35.51
C ALA A 45 5.59 -22.47 -35.06
N GLY A 46 5.80 -21.99 -33.84
CA GLY A 46 7.11 -21.58 -33.33
C GLY A 46 7.30 -20.07 -33.38
N ALA A 47 8.46 -19.65 -32.88
CA ALA A 47 8.74 -18.26 -32.58
C ALA A 47 9.11 -17.46 -33.85
N ARG A 48 8.53 -16.27 -34.02
CA ARG A 48 8.65 -15.42 -35.22
C ARG A 48 9.24 -14.06 -34.88
N SER A 49 9.89 -13.40 -35.82
CA SER A 49 10.31 -12.00 -35.63
C SER A 49 9.08 -11.11 -35.38
N LYS A 50 9.21 -10.08 -34.55
CA LYS A 50 8.15 -9.08 -34.29
C LYS A 50 7.61 -8.45 -35.58
N ILE A 51 8.43 -8.33 -36.62
CA ILE A 51 8.07 -7.77 -37.93
C ILE A 51 7.17 -8.72 -38.74
N ASP A 52 7.27 -10.03 -38.51
CA ASP A 52 6.52 -11.06 -39.22
C ASP A 52 5.26 -11.52 -38.46
N SER A 53 4.95 -10.88 -37.32
CA SER A 53 3.75 -11.17 -36.54
C SER A 53 2.53 -10.48 -37.17
N PRO A 54 1.47 -11.23 -37.54
CA PRO A 54 0.25 -10.63 -38.08
C PRO A 54 -0.58 -9.90 -37.01
N VAL A 55 -0.22 -10.04 -35.74
CA VAL A 55 -0.93 -9.49 -34.58
C VAL A 55 -0.03 -8.58 -33.76
N PRO A 56 -0.58 -7.53 -33.11
CA PRO A 56 0.21 -6.58 -32.33
C PRO A 56 0.69 -7.23 -31.02
N VAL A 57 1.95 -7.69 -31.03
CA VAL A 57 2.63 -8.22 -29.85
C VAL A 57 3.71 -7.24 -29.40
N ASP A 58 3.62 -6.84 -28.14
CA ASP A 58 4.68 -6.10 -27.47
C ASP A 58 5.57 -7.08 -26.73
N VAL A 59 6.88 -6.88 -26.82
CA VAL A 59 7.87 -7.70 -26.13
C VAL A 59 8.70 -6.77 -25.26
N PHE A 60 8.83 -7.15 -24.00
CA PHE A 60 9.53 -6.40 -22.98
C PHE A 60 10.64 -7.27 -22.40
N ASN A 61 11.88 -6.93 -22.73
CA ASN A 61 13.04 -7.59 -22.16
C ASN A 61 13.24 -7.10 -20.72
N ILE A 62 13.22 -8.03 -19.76
CA ILE A 62 13.30 -7.68 -18.33
C ILE A 62 14.69 -7.16 -17.99
N LYS A 63 15.75 -7.68 -18.62
CA LYS A 63 17.11 -7.20 -18.37
C LYS A 63 17.27 -5.72 -18.75
N GLU A 64 16.66 -5.29 -19.85
CA GLU A 64 16.72 -3.90 -20.31
C GLU A 64 15.76 -3.02 -19.51
N THR A 65 14.56 -3.53 -19.23
CA THR A 65 13.52 -2.78 -18.52
C THR A 65 13.88 -2.55 -17.06
N SER A 66 14.51 -3.53 -16.38
CA SER A 66 14.97 -3.39 -14.99
C SER A 66 16.09 -2.37 -14.83
N VAL A 67 16.86 -2.05 -15.88
CA VAL A 67 17.86 -0.98 -15.84
C VAL A 67 17.21 0.40 -15.84
N VAL A 68 16.09 0.55 -16.53
CA VAL A 68 15.37 1.82 -16.67
C VAL A 68 14.35 2.01 -15.54
N LEU A 69 13.73 0.92 -15.09
CA LEU A 69 12.66 0.91 -14.10
C LEU A 69 13.04 -0.04 -12.95
N PRO A 70 13.37 0.47 -11.76
CA PRO A 70 13.71 -0.36 -10.59
C PRO A 70 12.46 -0.95 -9.91
N GLN A 71 11.46 -1.34 -10.71
CA GLN A 71 10.21 -1.91 -10.22
C GLN A 71 10.41 -3.40 -9.90
N SER A 72 9.92 -3.84 -8.74
CA SER A 72 10.09 -5.22 -8.27
C SER A 72 8.98 -6.15 -8.75
N SER A 73 7.78 -5.62 -8.98
CA SER A 73 6.59 -6.38 -9.39
C SER A 73 6.36 -6.36 -10.91
N ILE A 74 5.90 -7.48 -11.45
CA ILE A 74 5.50 -7.61 -12.87
C ILE A 74 4.39 -6.60 -13.21
N GLY A 75 3.40 -6.42 -12.33
CA GLY A 75 2.29 -5.49 -12.56
C GLY A 75 2.77 -4.04 -12.66
N GLN A 76 3.74 -3.65 -11.83
CA GLN A 76 4.34 -2.31 -11.88
C GLN A 76 5.17 -2.10 -13.14
N ILE A 77 5.93 -3.11 -13.57
CA ILE A 77 6.67 -3.08 -14.83
C ILE A 77 5.70 -2.87 -15.99
N LEU A 78 4.66 -3.70 -16.10
CA LEU A 78 3.69 -3.66 -17.18
C LEU A 78 2.86 -2.35 -17.18
N ASN A 79 2.47 -1.82 -16.02
CA ASN A 79 1.82 -0.51 -15.93
C ASN A 79 2.68 0.63 -16.50
N ALA A 80 4.01 0.53 -16.41
CA ALA A 80 4.91 1.55 -16.91
C ALA A 80 5.22 1.41 -18.41
N VAL A 81 5.27 0.19 -18.93
CA VAL A 81 5.73 -0.07 -20.31
C VAL A 81 4.61 -0.41 -21.31
N ALA A 82 3.45 -0.88 -20.83
CA ALA A 82 2.34 -1.30 -21.68
C ALA A 82 1.11 -0.40 -21.45
N PRO A 83 0.81 0.56 -22.36
CA PRO A 83 -0.30 1.51 -22.19
C PRO A 83 -1.69 0.85 -22.06
N SER A 84 -1.85 -0.35 -22.61
CA SER A 84 -3.11 -1.10 -22.53
C SER A 84 -3.25 -1.90 -21.24
N PHE A 85 -2.18 -2.03 -20.45
CA PHE A 85 -2.17 -2.79 -19.22
C PHE A 85 -2.52 -1.89 -18.05
N THR A 86 -3.44 -2.37 -17.21
CA THR A 86 -3.72 -1.75 -15.93
C THR A 86 -3.71 -2.81 -14.84
N SER A 87 -3.03 -2.53 -13.74
CA SER A 87 -3.10 -3.31 -12.52
C SER A 87 -3.05 -2.37 -11.34
N THR A 88 -4.04 -2.45 -10.48
CA THR A 88 -4.19 -1.59 -9.32
C THR A 88 -4.01 -2.41 -8.06
N ILE A 89 -2.96 -2.12 -7.30
CA ILE A 89 -2.78 -2.67 -5.95
C ILE A 89 -3.92 -2.10 -5.09
N GLN A 90 -4.70 -2.97 -4.47
CA GLN A 90 -5.79 -2.58 -3.58
C GLN A 90 -5.29 -2.60 -2.14
N THR A 91 -5.56 -1.54 -1.39
CA THR A 91 -5.28 -1.46 0.06
C THR A 91 -6.59 -1.48 0.83
N ASN A 92 -6.66 -2.22 1.94
CA ASN A 92 -7.84 -2.32 2.81
C ASN A 92 -9.08 -2.94 2.13
N SER A 93 -8.86 -3.90 1.21
CA SER A 93 -9.94 -4.54 0.47
C SER A 93 -10.09 -6.03 0.82
N ASP A 94 -9.83 -6.38 2.08
CA ASP A 94 -9.81 -7.77 2.57
C ASP A 94 -8.95 -8.66 1.65
N GLY A 95 -9.20 -9.97 1.53
CA GLY A 95 -8.39 -10.87 0.69
C GLY A 95 -8.18 -10.48 -0.78
N THR A 96 -8.88 -9.46 -1.31
CA THR A 96 -8.58 -8.92 -2.65
C THR A 96 -7.31 -8.06 -2.70
N ASP A 97 -6.74 -7.68 -1.55
CA ASP A 97 -5.41 -7.04 -1.48
C ASP A 97 -4.25 -8.03 -1.71
N HIS A 98 -4.51 -9.34 -1.66
CA HIS A 98 -3.51 -10.39 -1.96
C HIS A 98 -3.30 -10.60 -3.46
N LEU A 99 -4.13 -9.99 -4.31
CA LEU A 99 -4.09 -10.16 -5.75
C LEU A 99 -3.89 -8.81 -6.44
N ASP A 100 -2.93 -8.76 -7.36
CA ASP A 100 -2.79 -7.67 -8.31
C ASP A 100 -3.44 -8.07 -9.63
N PRO A 101 -4.72 -7.75 -9.87
CA PRO A 101 -5.41 -8.18 -11.07
C PRO A 101 -4.76 -7.57 -12.32
N ALA A 102 -4.44 -8.41 -13.29
CA ALA A 102 -3.99 -8.00 -14.61
C ALA A 102 -5.19 -7.68 -15.49
N GLN A 103 -5.33 -6.44 -15.93
CA GLN A 103 -6.37 -6.03 -16.88
C GLN A 103 -5.71 -5.52 -18.16
N LEU A 104 -6.33 -5.84 -19.30
CA LEU A 104 -5.97 -5.28 -20.60
C LEU A 104 -7.18 -4.54 -21.15
N ARG A 105 -6.97 -3.31 -21.63
CA ARG A 105 -7.99 -2.50 -22.32
C ARG A 105 -9.22 -2.21 -21.45
N GLY A 106 -9.07 -2.21 -20.12
CA GLY A 106 -10.17 -2.00 -19.17
C GLY A 106 -11.16 -3.16 -19.08
N LEU A 107 -10.81 -4.33 -19.63
CA LEU A 107 -11.60 -5.55 -19.50
C LEU A 107 -11.25 -6.31 -18.22
N GLY A 108 -12.18 -7.18 -17.80
CA GLY A 108 -12.08 -7.96 -16.56
C GLY A 108 -10.80 -8.82 -16.50
N PRO A 109 -10.23 -9.05 -15.30
CA PRO A 109 -9.07 -9.93 -15.11
C PRO A 109 -9.26 -11.38 -15.57
N ASP A 110 -10.50 -11.84 -15.65
CA ASP A 110 -10.90 -13.14 -16.19
C ASP A 110 -10.84 -13.21 -17.73
N GLN A 111 -10.72 -12.06 -18.39
CA GLN A 111 -10.63 -11.94 -19.85
C GLN A 111 -9.19 -11.78 -20.35
N VAL A 112 -8.21 -11.82 -19.44
CA VAL A 112 -6.78 -11.81 -19.77
C VAL A 112 -6.19 -13.19 -19.48
N LEU A 113 -5.66 -13.84 -20.51
CA LEU A 113 -4.98 -15.11 -20.32
C LEU A 113 -3.51 -14.91 -19.99
N VAL A 114 -3.07 -15.45 -18.84
CA VAL A 114 -1.65 -15.48 -18.46
C VAL A 114 -1.03 -16.83 -18.79
N LEU A 115 0.10 -16.80 -19.48
CA LEU A 115 0.93 -17.95 -19.81
C LEU A 115 2.27 -17.85 -19.10
N VAL A 116 2.84 -19.00 -18.73
CA VAL A 116 4.22 -19.14 -18.28
C VAL A 116 4.92 -20.11 -19.24
N ASN A 117 5.95 -19.63 -19.95
CA ASN A 117 6.61 -20.38 -21.02
C ASN A 117 5.60 -20.97 -22.04
N GLY A 118 4.58 -20.19 -22.42
CA GLY A 118 3.53 -20.61 -23.35
C GLY A 118 2.48 -21.57 -22.80
N LYS A 119 2.53 -21.94 -21.51
CA LYS A 119 1.51 -22.79 -20.85
C LYS A 119 0.60 -21.99 -19.95
N ARG A 120 -0.70 -22.32 -19.93
CA ARG A 120 -1.72 -21.63 -19.12
C ARG A 120 -1.37 -21.66 -17.63
N ARG A 121 -1.39 -20.48 -16.98
CA ARG A 121 -1.21 -20.31 -15.54
C ARG A 121 -2.55 -20.48 -14.83
N HIS A 122 -2.55 -21.03 -13.61
CA HIS A 122 -3.78 -21.14 -12.81
C HIS A 122 -4.23 -19.77 -12.30
N THR A 123 -5.54 -19.56 -12.23
CA THR A 123 -6.15 -18.39 -11.60
C THR A 123 -6.19 -18.54 -10.07
N SER A 124 -6.43 -17.45 -9.36
CA SER A 124 -6.67 -17.48 -7.93
C SER A 124 -8.02 -18.13 -7.60
N ALA A 125 -8.11 -18.74 -6.41
CA ALA A 125 -9.38 -19.24 -5.85
C ALA A 125 -10.25 -18.11 -5.27
N LEU A 126 -9.70 -16.90 -5.13
CA LEU A 126 -10.41 -15.77 -4.56
C LEU A 126 -11.27 -15.08 -5.62
N VAL A 127 -12.57 -15.08 -5.39
CA VAL A 127 -13.53 -14.32 -6.19
C VAL A 127 -13.57 -12.89 -5.66
N ASN A 128 -13.29 -11.92 -6.52
CA ASN A 128 -13.37 -10.52 -6.11
C ASN A 128 -14.84 -10.12 -5.93
N VAL A 129 -15.32 -10.01 -4.70
CA VAL A 129 -16.68 -9.55 -4.37
C VAL A 129 -16.73 -8.08 -3.95
N ASN A 130 -15.56 -7.48 -3.74
CA ASN A 130 -15.40 -6.13 -3.21
C ASN A 130 -15.58 -5.07 -4.30
N GLY A 131 -15.72 -3.80 -3.90
CA GLY A 131 -15.88 -2.66 -4.81
C GLY A 131 -14.63 -2.27 -5.59
N THR A 132 -13.76 -3.22 -5.90
CA THR A 132 -12.48 -3.02 -6.58
C THR A 132 -12.54 -3.46 -8.04
N PRO A 133 -11.61 -3.01 -8.90
CA PRO A 133 -11.59 -3.41 -10.31
C PRO A 133 -11.61 -4.94 -10.50
N GLY A 134 -12.43 -5.41 -11.44
CA GLY A 134 -12.63 -6.85 -11.65
C GLY A 134 -13.60 -7.51 -10.66
N ARG A 135 -14.52 -6.76 -10.04
CA ARG A 135 -15.60 -7.33 -9.23
C ARG A 135 -16.40 -8.38 -10.01
N GLY A 136 -16.65 -9.52 -9.38
CA GLY A 136 -17.32 -10.68 -9.97
C GLY A 136 -16.40 -11.60 -10.78
N THR A 137 -15.10 -11.31 -10.84
CA THR A 137 -14.12 -12.07 -11.63
C THR A 137 -13.07 -12.75 -10.75
N VAL A 138 -12.33 -13.68 -11.35
CA VAL A 138 -11.12 -14.29 -10.79
C VAL A 138 -9.93 -13.90 -11.66
N GLY A 139 -8.83 -13.48 -11.04
CA GLY A 139 -7.61 -13.09 -11.74
C GLY A 139 -6.47 -14.09 -11.57
N THR A 140 -5.41 -13.94 -12.36
CA THR A 140 -4.12 -14.60 -12.11
C THR A 140 -3.22 -13.69 -11.29
N ASP A 141 -2.67 -14.20 -10.18
CA ASP A 141 -1.69 -13.46 -9.39
C ASP A 141 -0.32 -13.46 -10.08
N LEU A 142 0.08 -12.28 -10.59
CA LEU A 142 1.37 -12.08 -11.20
C LEU A 142 2.51 -12.02 -10.17
N ASN A 143 2.26 -11.62 -8.92
CA ASN A 143 3.31 -11.52 -7.91
C ASN A 143 3.83 -12.88 -7.44
N SER A 144 3.09 -13.97 -7.73
CA SER A 144 3.55 -15.34 -7.48
C SER A 144 4.84 -15.72 -8.23
N ILE A 145 5.24 -14.97 -9.26
CA ILE A 145 6.47 -15.18 -10.02
C ILE A 145 7.35 -13.92 -9.86
N PRO A 146 8.56 -14.04 -9.29
CA PRO A 146 9.42 -12.88 -9.15
C PRO A 146 9.87 -12.39 -10.54
N SER A 147 9.87 -11.07 -10.73
CA SER A 147 10.30 -10.44 -11.98
C SER A 147 11.73 -10.88 -12.39
N PHE A 148 12.62 -11.11 -11.42
CA PHE A 148 13.97 -11.60 -11.70
C PHE A 148 14.04 -13.02 -12.29
N ALA A 149 12.98 -13.83 -12.16
CA ALA A 149 12.91 -15.14 -12.82
C ALA A 149 12.62 -15.04 -14.32
N LEU A 150 12.17 -13.87 -14.78
CA LEU A 150 11.76 -13.63 -16.15
C LEU A 150 12.93 -13.19 -17.02
N ASN A 151 12.92 -13.68 -18.25
CA ASN A 151 13.77 -13.20 -19.33
C ASN A 151 13.07 -12.07 -20.09
N ARG A 152 11.82 -12.32 -20.49
CA ARG A 152 10.97 -11.33 -21.18
C ARG A 152 9.50 -11.54 -20.88
N ILE A 153 8.72 -10.49 -21.08
CA ILE A 153 7.25 -10.52 -21.05
C ILE A 153 6.75 -10.19 -22.44
N GLU A 154 5.86 -11.02 -22.97
CA GLU A 154 5.20 -10.77 -24.25
C GLU A 154 3.73 -10.44 -23.97
N VAL A 155 3.20 -9.38 -24.57
CA VAL A 155 1.81 -8.95 -24.42
C VAL A 155 1.16 -8.89 -25.79
N LEU A 156 0.23 -9.80 -26.02
CA LEU A 156 -0.67 -9.78 -27.17
C LEU A 156 -1.91 -8.97 -26.79
N ARG A 157 -2.10 -7.81 -27.43
CA ARG A 157 -3.18 -6.86 -27.13
C ARG A 157 -4.48 -7.13 -27.91
N ASP A 158 -4.48 -8.19 -28.72
CA ASP A 158 -5.61 -8.60 -29.53
C ASP A 158 -6.31 -9.83 -28.93
N GLY A 159 -7.60 -9.96 -29.23
CA GLY A 159 -8.39 -11.10 -28.81
C GLY A 159 -7.83 -12.37 -29.45
N ALA A 160 -7.36 -13.30 -28.62
CA ALA A 160 -6.70 -14.52 -29.08
C ALA A 160 -7.51 -15.78 -28.76
N SER A 161 -8.82 -15.63 -28.53
CA SER A 161 -9.69 -16.72 -28.08
C SER A 161 -9.74 -17.90 -29.03
N ALA A 162 -9.57 -17.67 -30.33
CA ALA A 162 -9.51 -18.74 -31.34
C ALA A 162 -8.30 -19.67 -31.16
N GLN A 163 -7.18 -19.15 -30.64
CA GLN A 163 -5.93 -19.92 -30.48
C GLN A 163 -5.76 -20.43 -29.05
N TYR A 164 -6.14 -19.61 -28.07
CA TYR A 164 -5.84 -19.87 -26.68
C TYR A 164 -7.07 -20.22 -25.84
N GLY A 165 -8.30 -19.96 -26.30
CA GLY A 165 -9.56 -20.28 -25.60
C GLY A 165 -10.31 -19.04 -25.07
N SER A 166 -11.50 -19.24 -24.49
CA SER A 166 -12.43 -18.18 -24.08
C SER A 166 -11.85 -17.09 -23.19
N ASP A 167 -10.81 -17.38 -22.42
CA ASP A 167 -10.24 -16.44 -21.44
C ASP A 167 -9.31 -15.40 -22.08
N ALA A 168 -9.02 -15.51 -23.39
CA ALA A 168 -8.12 -14.61 -24.11
C ALA A 168 -8.89 -13.55 -24.93
N ILE A 169 -9.97 -12.99 -24.38
CA ILE A 169 -10.79 -11.96 -25.05
C ILE A 169 -10.07 -10.60 -25.08
N ALA A 170 -9.51 -10.19 -23.94
CA ALA A 170 -8.80 -8.92 -23.80
C ALA A 170 -7.36 -9.00 -24.33
N GLY A 171 -6.76 -10.18 -24.28
CA GLY A 171 -5.42 -10.44 -24.75
C GLY A 171 -4.73 -11.61 -24.04
N VAL A 172 -3.43 -11.75 -24.30
CA VAL A 172 -2.59 -12.79 -23.70
C VAL A 172 -1.29 -12.17 -23.18
N ILE A 173 -0.91 -12.51 -21.95
CA ILE A 173 0.38 -12.14 -21.37
C ILE A 173 1.20 -13.43 -21.22
N ASN A 174 2.37 -13.50 -21.85
CA ASN A 174 3.29 -14.63 -21.71
C ASN A 174 4.53 -14.21 -20.92
N LEU A 175 4.73 -14.90 -19.81
CA LEU A 175 5.87 -14.76 -18.92
C LEU A 175 6.91 -15.80 -19.30
N GLU A 176 7.99 -15.39 -19.97
CA GLU A 176 9.08 -16.30 -20.32
C GLU A 176 10.13 -16.33 -19.21
N LEU A 177 10.33 -17.50 -18.61
CA LEU A 177 11.31 -17.71 -17.55
C LEU A 177 12.73 -17.81 -18.12
N LYS A 178 13.73 -17.40 -17.32
CA LYS A 178 15.15 -17.57 -17.62
C LYS A 178 15.49 -19.05 -17.82
N ARG A 179 16.39 -19.29 -18.77
CA ARG A 179 16.91 -20.63 -19.12
C ARG A 179 18.43 -20.69 -19.07
N ASP A 180 19.07 -19.70 -18.46
CA ASP A 180 20.52 -19.67 -18.30
C ASP A 180 20.99 -20.85 -17.44
N ILE A 181 22.09 -21.48 -17.86
CA ILE A 181 22.68 -22.66 -17.23
C ILE A 181 24.14 -22.36 -16.93
N GLY A 182 24.63 -22.83 -15.78
CA GLY A 182 26.04 -22.75 -15.40
C GLY A 182 26.47 -21.36 -14.93
N LYS A 183 25.51 -20.48 -14.60
CA LYS A 183 25.76 -19.13 -14.09
C LYS A 183 24.90 -18.88 -12.86
N LEU A 184 25.51 -18.32 -11.82
CA LEU A 184 24.82 -17.68 -10.71
C LEU A 184 24.72 -16.20 -11.05
N THR A 185 23.50 -15.67 -11.08
CA THR A 185 23.24 -14.24 -11.24
C THR A 185 22.48 -13.73 -10.04
N GLY A 186 22.70 -12.47 -9.67
CA GLY A 186 21.99 -11.85 -8.58
C GLY A 186 21.88 -10.35 -8.77
N GLN A 187 20.92 -9.76 -8.09
CA GLN A 187 20.74 -8.32 -8.02
C GLN A 187 20.32 -7.90 -6.62
N VAL A 188 20.66 -6.68 -6.27
CA VAL A 188 20.18 -6.01 -5.07
C VAL A 188 19.65 -4.66 -5.48
N SER A 189 18.41 -4.37 -5.09
CA SER A 189 17.72 -3.13 -5.38
C SER A 189 17.33 -2.45 -4.09
N TYR A 190 17.52 -1.13 -4.01
CA TYR A 190 17.08 -0.30 -2.91
C TYR A 190 16.33 0.92 -3.46
N GLY A 191 15.17 1.21 -2.89
CA GLY A 191 14.36 2.35 -3.27
C GLY A 191 13.49 2.86 -2.12
N GLY A 192 12.83 3.99 -2.34
CA GLY A 192 11.86 4.56 -1.41
C GLY A 192 11.17 5.75 -2.06
N ASN A 193 10.18 6.32 -1.38
CA ASN A 193 9.37 7.42 -1.89
C ASN A 193 9.87 8.75 -1.34
N LEU A 194 10.26 9.65 -2.23
CA LEU A 194 10.58 11.04 -1.88
C LEU A 194 9.31 11.88 -2.04
N THR A 195 8.70 12.28 -0.94
CA THR A 195 7.51 13.12 -0.95
C THR A 195 7.45 13.99 0.31
N PRO A 196 7.05 15.27 0.21
CA PRO A 196 6.82 16.13 1.38
C PRO A 196 5.72 15.63 2.32
N THR A 197 4.90 14.68 1.85
CA THR A 197 3.82 14.06 2.63
C THR A 197 4.24 12.78 3.34
N ALA A 198 5.54 12.45 3.35
CA ALA A 198 6.05 11.25 3.99
C ALA A 198 6.05 11.38 5.53
N ASN A 199 5.94 10.24 6.22
CA ASN A 199 5.92 10.16 7.69
C ASN A 199 4.95 11.18 8.30
N ASP A 200 3.68 11.17 7.92
CA ASP A 200 2.64 12.06 8.46
C ASP A 200 2.94 13.55 8.23
N HIS A 201 3.52 13.89 7.08
CA HIS A 201 3.98 15.24 6.73
C HIS A 201 5.13 15.77 7.63
N THR A 202 5.81 14.88 8.36
CA THR A 202 6.96 15.23 9.22
C THR A 202 8.30 14.85 8.60
N GLY A 203 8.29 14.16 7.45
CA GLY A 203 9.50 13.79 6.73
C GLY A 203 9.35 13.87 5.21
N ASN A 204 10.47 13.67 4.52
CA ASN A 204 10.54 13.76 3.06
C ASN A 204 10.79 12.41 2.39
N PHE A 205 10.91 11.33 3.16
CA PHE A 205 11.29 10.01 2.68
C PHE A 205 10.66 8.90 3.52
N ASP A 206 9.98 7.95 2.87
CA ASP A 206 9.46 6.75 3.51
C ASP A 206 9.22 5.61 2.50
N GLY A 207 8.65 4.48 2.97
CA GLY A 207 8.38 3.32 2.13
C GLY A 207 9.64 2.69 1.56
N GLN A 208 10.73 2.66 2.34
CA GLN A 208 11.97 2.03 1.90
C GLN A 208 11.72 0.58 1.50
N ASN A 209 12.30 0.18 0.38
CA ASN A 209 12.18 -1.17 -0.16
C ASN A 209 13.57 -1.70 -0.48
N ILE A 210 13.91 -2.87 0.05
CA ILE A 210 15.11 -3.63 -0.30
C ILE A 210 14.65 -4.92 -0.96
N GLN A 211 15.19 -5.22 -2.14
CA GLN A 211 15.00 -6.50 -2.79
C GLN A 211 16.34 -7.16 -3.05
N VAL A 212 16.42 -8.45 -2.74
CA VAL A 212 17.58 -9.29 -3.04
C VAL A 212 17.08 -10.46 -3.88
N ASP A 213 17.68 -10.63 -5.06
CA ASP A 213 17.35 -11.73 -5.95
C ASP A 213 18.59 -12.54 -6.31
N LEU A 214 18.40 -13.85 -6.42
CA LEU A 214 19.40 -14.81 -6.86
C LEU A 214 18.78 -15.76 -7.88
N ASN A 215 19.52 -16.09 -8.93
CA ASN A 215 19.11 -17.03 -9.96
C ASN A 215 20.24 -17.98 -10.30
N TYR A 216 19.95 -19.27 -10.31
CA TYR A 216 20.90 -20.31 -10.65
C TYR A 216 20.23 -21.38 -11.50
N GLY A 217 20.85 -21.70 -12.62
CA GLY A 217 20.42 -22.82 -13.45
C GLY A 217 21.53 -23.83 -13.69
N ASN A 218 21.14 -25.10 -13.78
CA ASN A 218 22.07 -26.19 -14.02
C ASN A 218 21.43 -27.31 -14.86
N LYS A 219 22.27 -28.12 -15.51
CA LYS A 219 21.79 -29.26 -16.31
C LYS A 219 21.26 -30.37 -15.40
N ILE A 220 20.22 -31.05 -15.87
CA ILE A 220 19.71 -32.29 -15.28
C ILE A 220 20.04 -33.45 -16.23
N GLY A 221 20.87 -34.36 -15.75
CA GLY A 221 21.28 -35.54 -16.50
C GLY A 221 22.05 -35.22 -17.78
N SER A 222 22.19 -36.22 -18.65
CA SER A 222 22.94 -36.14 -19.91
C SER A 222 22.07 -35.87 -21.14
N LYS A 223 20.73 -35.92 -21.01
CA LYS A 223 19.78 -35.82 -22.12
C LYS A 223 19.27 -34.39 -22.40
N GLY A 224 20.02 -33.37 -21.96
CA GLY A 224 19.69 -31.97 -22.25
C GLY A 224 18.60 -31.35 -21.38
N GLY A 225 18.19 -31.99 -20.28
CA GLY A 225 17.33 -31.37 -19.28
C GLY A 225 18.06 -30.28 -18.49
N PHE A 226 17.32 -29.35 -17.89
CA PHE A 226 17.87 -28.35 -16.98
C PHE A 226 16.85 -27.96 -15.92
N TYR A 227 17.34 -27.44 -14.80
CA TYR A 227 16.56 -26.65 -13.85
C TYR A 227 17.07 -25.22 -13.82
N ASN A 228 16.19 -24.28 -13.50
CA ASN A 228 16.54 -22.91 -13.18
C ASN A 228 15.72 -22.50 -11.94
N ILE A 229 16.41 -22.06 -10.90
CA ILE A 229 15.81 -21.70 -9.61
C ILE A 229 16.07 -20.21 -9.41
N THR A 230 15.01 -19.49 -9.07
CA THR A 230 15.09 -18.09 -8.66
C THR A 230 14.62 -17.96 -7.23
N TRP A 231 15.37 -17.24 -6.43
CA TRP A 231 15.00 -16.81 -5.09
C TRP A 231 14.90 -15.28 -5.08
N SER A 232 13.82 -14.77 -4.51
CA SER A 232 13.56 -13.34 -4.36
C SER A 232 13.10 -13.09 -2.93
N SER A 233 13.72 -12.10 -2.28
CA SER A 233 13.33 -11.63 -0.96
C SER A 233 13.15 -10.12 -0.99
N GLN A 234 12.00 -9.66 -0.52
CA GLN A 234 11.64 -8.26 -0.51
C GLN A 234 11.27 -7.82 0.90
N PHE A 235 11.88 -6.72 1.35
CA PHE A 235 11.57 -6.05 2.60
C PHE A 235 11.06 -4.64 2.29
N ARG A 236 9.81 -4.37 2.64
CA ARG A 236 9.16 -3.08 2.39
C ARG A 236 8.72 -2.46 3.71
N ASN A 237 9.20 -1.27 3.99
CA ASN A 237 8.71 -0.44 5.09
C ASN A 237 7.35 0.17 4.72
N PRO A 238 6.49 0.43 5.71
CA PRO A 238 5.21 1.09 5.48
C PRO A 238 5.42 2.51 4.92
N THR A 239 4.40 3.00 4.21
CA THR A 239 4.25 4.40 3.85
C THR A 239 3.17 5.02 4.71
N SER A 240 3.41 6.19 5.29
CA SER A 240 2.37 6.91 6.01
C SER A 240 2.05 8.24 5.33
N ARG A 241 0.77 8.45 5.07
CA ARG A 241 0.23 9.64 4.39
C ARG A 241 -0.85 10.34 5.22
N ALA A 242 -1.24 9.77 6.36
CA ALA A 242 -2.22 10.36 7.24
C ALA A 242 -1.58 11.52 8.02
N GLY A 243 -2.13 12.72 7.92
CA GLY A 243 -1.76 13.81 8.84
C GLY A 243 -2.22 13.48 10.26
N ALA A 244 -1.66 14.18 11.25
CA ALA A 244 -2.24 14.19 12.61
C ALA A 244 -3.67 14.73 12.56
N GLU A 245 -4.61 14.12 13.29
CA GLU A 245 -5.98 14.63 13.43
C GLU A 245 -5.97 16.10 13.89
N SER A 246 -6.43 17.00 13.01
CA SER A 246 -6.43 18.44 13.26
C SER A 246 -7.72 18.93 13.92
N GLY A 247 -8.79 18.15 13.87
CA GLY A 247 -10.07 18.46 14.47
C GLY A 247 -10.09 18.37 15.99
N SER A 248 -11.22 18.76 16.57
CA SER A 248 -11.50 18.62 18.00
C SER A 248 -11.79 17.15 18.31
N ILE A 249 -10.93 16.52 19.11
CA ILE A 249 -11.04 15.12 19.56
C ILE A 249 -11.81 15.06 20.88
N TYR A 250 -11.53 16.00 21.79
CA TYR A 250 -12.17 16.07 23.10
C TYR A 250 -12.82 17.42 23.33
N ASN A 251 -14.06 17.39 23.77
CA ASN A 251 -14.74 18.56 24.33
C ASN A 251 -14.68 18.56 25.86
N ALA A 252 -15.15 19.65 26.46
CA ALA A 252 -15.15 19.81 27.91
C ALA A 252 -15.94 18.72 28.65
N TYR A 253 -16.99 18.16 28.05
CA TYR A 253 -17.71 17.03 28.63
C TYR A 253 -16.81 15.78 28.76
N ASN A 254 -16.00 15.46 27.75
CA ASN A 254 -15.07 14.33 27.79
C ASN A 254 -14.03 14.47 28.91
N ALA A 255 -13.59 15.70 29.20
CA ALA A 255 -12.68 15.99 30.30
C ALA A 255 -13.31 15.68 31.67
N ILE A 256 -14.57 16.10 31.86
CA ILE A 256 -15.34 15.87 33.08
C ILE A 256 -15.61 14.37 33.26
N GLU A 257 -16.01 13.69 32.19
CA GLU A 257 -16.22 12.25 32.19
C GLU A 257 -14.96 11.49 32.62
N LYS A 258 -13.78 11.92 32.15
CA LYS A 258 -12.52 11.31 32.56
C LYS A 258 -12.24 11.48 34.05
N ARG A 259 -12.55 12.65 34.62
CA ARG A 259 -12.39 12.89 36.06
C ARG A 259 -13.33 12.00 36.87
N ALA A 260 -14.58 11.90 36.46
CA ALA A 260 -15.53 11.02 37.12
C ALA A 260 -15.14 9.54 37.01
N GLN A 261 -14.64 9.12 35.85
CA GLN A 261 -14.20 7.74 35.62
C GLN A 261 -13.02 7.38 36.52
N ASN A 262 -12.10 8.32 36.78
CA ASN A 262 -11.00 8.09 37.72
C ASN A 262 -11.50 7.83 39.16
N ASP A 263 -12.66 8.38 39.51
CA ASP A 263 -13.34 8.17 40.79
C ASP A 263 -14.35 7.01 40.74
N GLY A 264 -14.35 6.20 39.66
CA GLY A 264 -15.21 5.04 39.49
C GLY A 264 -16.65 5.34 39.05
N VAL A 265 -16.97 6.60 38.72
CA VAL A 265 -18.30 7.02 38.27
C VAL A 265 -18.38 7.04 36.74
N ASN A 266 -19.31 6.27 36.18
CA ASN A 266 -19.55 6.24 34.73
C ASN A 266 -20.74 7.14 34.35
N LEU A 267 -20.46 8.37 33.87
CA LEU A 267 -21.52 9.31 33.46
C LEU A 267 -22.35 8.78 32.29
N SER A 268 -21.73 8.09 31.33
CA SER A 268 -22.41 7.52 30.16
C SER A 268 -23.51 6.50 30.54
N SER A 269 -23.36 5.79 31.65
CA SER A 269 -24.39 4.86 32.16
C SER A 269 -25.71 5.54 32.56
N LEU A 270 -25.66 6.85 32.88
CA LEU A 270 -26.82 7.65 33.28
C LEU A 270 -27.75 8.01 32.11
N PHE A 271 -27.35 7.73 30.86
CA PHE A 271 -28.12 7.98 29.64
C PHE A 271 -28.75 6.71 29.04
N SER A 272 -28.63 5.55 29.70
CA SER A 272 -28.97 4.24 29.12
C SER A 272 -30.47 3.94 28.94
N ASN A 273 -31.37 4.79 29.44
CA ASN A 273 -32.82 4.59 29.26
C ASN A 273 -33.54 5.89 28.87
N ILE A 274 -33.85 6.05 27.57
CA ILE A 274 -34.65 7.15 27.01
C ILE A 274 -36.06 7.23 27.64
N ASN A 275 -36.60 6.11 28.12
CA ASN A 275 -37.97 6.00 28.63
C ASN A 275 -38.08 6.19 30.15
N ASN A 276 -36.96 6.28 30.87
CA ASN A 276 -36.95 6.45 32.32
C ASN A 276 -35.71 7.25 32.73
N THR A 277 -35.79 8.59 32.65
CA THR A 277 -34.72 9.52 33.06
C THR A 277 -34.99 10.15 34.45
N PRO A 278 -34.83 9.43 35.58
CA PRO A 278 -34.76 10.06 36.91
C PRO A 278 -33.48 10.84 37.21
N ASN A 279 -32.48 10.88 36.32
CA ASN A 279 -31.12 11.27 36.71
C ASN A 279 -30.63 12.60 36.10
N SER A 280 -31.51 13.50 35.66
CA SER A 280 -31.09 14.82 35.16
C SER A 280 -30.39 15.65 36.24
N GLN A 281 -30.94 15.70 37.45
CA GLN A 281 -30.34 16.41 38.59
C GLN A 281 -29.07 15.73 39.09
N GLN A 282 -29.03 14.39 39.11
CA GLN A 282 -27.84 13.64 39.49
C GLN A 282 -26.69 13.84 38.49
N LEU A 283 -26.99 13.83 37.18
CA LEU A 283 -26.03 14.12 36.14
C LEU A 283 -25.49 15.55 36.24
N ILE A 284 -26.36 16.55 36.44
CA ILE A 284 -25.95 17.94 36.65
C ILE A 284 -25.02 18.03 37.88
N GLY A 285 -25.39 17.39 38.99
CA GLY A 285 -24.58 17.36 40.21
C GLY A 285 -23.19 16.75 39.99
N TYR A 286 -23.09 15.63 39.26
CA TYR A 286 -21.80 15.05 38.89
C TYR A 286 -21.01 15.96 37.94
N ILE A 287 -21.65 16.58 36.95
CA ILE A 287 -20.98 17.53 36.07
C ILE A 287 -20.42 18.71 36.88
N HIS A 288 -21.20 19.25 37.83
CA HIS A 288 -20.75 20.31 38.73
C HIS A 288 -19.57 19.89 39.59
N GLN A 289 -19.64 18.71 40.22
CA GLN A 289 -18.58 18.16 41.04
C GLN A 289 -17.29 17.94 40.24
N TYR A 290 -17.36 17.22 39.13
CA TYR A 290 -16.19 16.77 38.38
C TYR A 290 -15.61 17.84 37.45
N SER A 291 -16.38 18.87 37.06
CA SER A 291 -15.85 20.02 36.34
C SER A 291 -14.84 20.83 37.15
N GLN A 292 -14.93 20.82 38.47
CA GLN A 292 -13.94 21.46 39.35
C GLN A 292 -12.59 20.73 39.33
N GLY A 293 -12.59 19.43 39.02
CA GLY A 293 -11.36 18.62 38.87
C GLY A 293 -10.62 18.85 37.55
N VAL A 294 -11.16 19.67 36.65
CA VAL A 294 -10.54 20.00 35.37
C VAL A 294 -9.76 21.32 35.47
N GLY A 295 -8.47 21.21 35.75
CA GLY A 295 -7.59 22.36 36.06
C GLY A 295 -7.30 23.32 34.91
N TYR A 296 -7.72 23.01 33.68
CA TYR A 296 -7.53 23.88 32.50
C TYR A 296 -8.81 24.56 32.02
N PHE A 297 -9.93 24.42 32.73
CA PHE A 297 -11.10 25.28 32.49
C PHE A 297 -10.84 26.68 33.06
N SER A 298 -11.23 27.71 32.30
CA SER A 298 -11.14 29.09 32.79
C SER A 298 -12.16 29.34 33.90
N ALA A 299 -11.90 30.34 34.75
CA ALA A 299 -12.84 30.72 35.81
C ALA A 299 -14.25 31.08 35.27
N GLN A 300 -14.31 31.67 34.08
CA GLN A 300 -15.57 31.99 33.40
C GLN A 300 -16.30 30.72 32.94
N GLN A 301 -15.58 29.74 32.38
CA GLN A 301 -16.16 28.45 31.96
C GLN A 301 -16.69 27.67 33.16
N GLN A 302 -15.90 27.60 34.24
CA GLN A 302 -16.33 26.94 35.48
C GLN A 302 -17.57 27.63 36.06
N ALA A 303 -17.58 28.95 36.17
CA ALA A 303 -18.75 29.69 36.67
C ALA A 303 -20.00 29.44 35.79
N ALA A 304 -19.85 29.43 34.47
CA ALA A 304 -20.96 29.14 33.56
C ALA A 304 -21.52 27.72 33.74
N ILE A 305 -20.65 26.73 33.96
CA ILE A 305 -21.05 25.34 34.23
C ILE A 305 -21.80 25.25 35.57
N GLN A 306 -21.29 25.87 36.64
CA GLN A 306 -21.89 25.81 37.98
C GLN A 306 -23.24 26.55 38.06
N ASN A 307 -23.38 27.65 37.32
CA ASN A 307 -24.59 28.49 37.37
C ASN A 307 -25.76 27.93 36.53
N THR A 308 -25.54 26.91 35.72
CA THR A 308 -26.61 26.29 34.93
C THR A 308 -27.13 25.00 35.59
N SER A 309 -28.45 24.84 35.62
CA SER A 309 -29.15 23.66 36.13
C SER A 309 -30.00 22.98 35.05
N ILE A 310 -29.72 23.29 33.78
CA ILE A 310 -30.42 22.75 32.62
C ILE A 310 -29.42 22.04 31.68
N ILE A 311 -29.84 20.91 31.12
CA ILE A 311 -29.01 20.11 30.21
C ILE A 311 -29.07 20.66 28.78
N GLN A 312 -30.30 20.92 28.29
CA GLN A 312 -30.55 21.45 26.95
C GLN A 312 -30.72 22.97 26.96
N ASP A 313 -30.42 23.62 25.85
CA ASP A 313 -30.65 25.04 25.66
C ASP A 313 -32.15 25.36 25.70
N ILE A 314 -32.53 26.42 26.42
CA ILE A 314 -33.87 26.99 26.33
C ILE A 314 -33.89 27.95 25.14
N LYS A 315 -34.88 27.79 24.27
CA LYS A 315 -35.06 28.60 23.06
C LYS A 315 -36.37 29.40 23.11
N ASP A 316 -36.40 30.55 22.47
CA ASP A 316 -37.64 31.30 22.24
C ASP A 316 -38.51 30.64 21.16
N THR A 317 -39.71 31.17 20.93
CA THR A 317 -40.65 30.69 19.91
C THR A 317 -40.10 30.79 18.48
N GLN A 318 -39.06 31.61 18.28
CA GLN A 318 -38.36 31.82 17.02
C GLN A 318 -37.11 30.92 16.87
N GLY A 319 -36.78 30.11 17.88
CA GLY A 319 -35.66 29.17 17.88
C GLY A 319 -34.32 29.75 18.35
N ASN A 320 -34.26 30.99 18.82
CA ASN A 320 -33.04 31.60 19.36
C ASN A 320 -32.77 31.11 20.79
N VAL A 321 -31.51 30.82 21.11
CA VAL A 321 -31.10 30.36 22.45
C VAL A 321 -31.15 31.54 23.43
N ILE A 322 -32.06 31.46 24.41
CA ILE A 322 -32.22 32.45 25.48
C ILE A 322 -31.44 32.09 26.75
N GLN A 323 -31.20 30.79 26.97
CA GLN A 323 -30.37 30.30 28.06
C GLN A 323 -29.63 29.04 27.60
N LYS A 324 -28.30 29.05 27.75
CA LYS A 324 -27.46 27.90 27.40
C LYS A 324 -27.54 26.82 28.49
N GLY A 325 -27.78 25.59 28.06
CA GLY A 325 -27.65 24.39 28.88
C GLY A 325 -26.24 23.81 28.85
N LEU A 326 -26.02 22.81 29.70
CA LEU A 326 -24.74 22.11 29.81
C LEU A 326 -24.26 21.53 28.47
N GLN A 327 -25.17 21.09 27.60
CA GLN A 327 -24.79 20.56 26.28
C GLN A 327 -24.06 21.60 25.43
N SER A 328 -24.54 22.85 25.42
CA SER A 328 -23.93 23.95 24.67
C SER A 328 -22.69 24.49 25.37
N LEU A 329 -22.73 24.57 26.72
CA LEU A 329 -21.63 25.07 27.52
C LEU A 329 -20.43 24.13 27.59
N LEU A 330 -20.60 22.83 27.38
CA LEU A 330 -19.52 21.83 27.43
C LEU A 330 -18.98 21.45 26.04
N ASN A 331 -19.49 22.04 24.97
CA ASN A 331 -19.10 21.71 23.60
C ASN A 331 -17.86 22.48 23.09
N PHE A 332 -17.11 23.14 23.98
CA PHE A 332 -15.86 23.79 23.59
C PHE A 332 -14.70 22.79 23.57
N ASP A 333 -13.76 23.05 22.67
CA ASP A 333 -12.59 22.20 22.45
C ASP A 333 -11.59 22.31 23.62
N VAL A 334 -11.16 21.16 24.12
CA VAL A 334 -10.09 21.02 25.14
C VAL A 334 -9.09 19.94 24.75
N THR A 335 -9.03 19.61 23.47
CA THR A 335 -8.28 18.46 22.92
C THR A 335 -6.84 18.46 23.38
N ASP A 336 -6.10 19.55 23.19
CA ASP A 336 -4.65 19.56 23.48
C ASP A 336 -4.37 19.43 24.98
N GLN A 337 -5.16 20.07 25.83
CA GLN A 337 -5.02 19.98 27.28
C GLN A 337 -5.42 18.61 27.81
N GLU A 338 -6.48 18.02 27.28
CA GLU A 338 -6.96 16.70 27.72
C GLU A 338 -6.06 15.57 27.19
N LEU A 339 -5.51 15.69 25.98
CA LEU A 339 -4.48 14.78 25.47
C LEU A 339 -3.25 14.79 26.37
N ALA A 340 -2.76 15.98 26.75
CA ALA A 340 -1.65 16.12 27.67
C ALA A 340 -1.94 15.51 29.04
N TYR A 341 -3.16 15.68 29.57
CA TYR A 341 -3.58 15.04 30.82
C TYR A 341 -3.62 13.51 30.73
N ARG A 342 -4.04 12.94 29.59
CA ARG A 342 -4.11 11.49 29.35
C ARG A 342 -2.76 10.87 28.97
N GLY A 343 -1.73 11.67 28.74
CA GLY A 343 -0.44 11.18 28.23
C GLY A 343 -0.51 10.67 26.79
N LEU A 344 -1.47 11.17 26.01
CA LEU A 344 -1.69 10.80 24.60
C LEU A 344 -1.26 11.95 23.68
N GLY A 345 -0.94 11.62 22.42
CA GLY A 345 -0.74 12.58 21.35
C GLY A 345 -1.82 12.48 20.29
N ARG A 346 -2.03 13.56 19.50
CA ARG A 346 -2.97 13.56 18.37
C ARG A 346 -2.70 12.42 17.37
N LYS A 347 -1.44 12.01 17.22
CA LYS A 347 -1.01 10.87 16.39
C LYS A 347 -1.61 9.52 16.80
N ASP A 348 -2.02 9.37 18.07
CA ASP A 348 -2.62 8.13 18.58
C ASP A 348 -4.07 7.95 18.08
N PHE A 349 -4.63 9.00 17.49
CA PHE A 349 -5.97 9.04 16.90
C PHE A 349 -5.93 9.03 15.37
N ASN A 350 -4.73 8.92 14.78
CA ASN A 350 -4.62 8.71 13.34
C ASN A 350 -5.12 7.31 12.99
N MET A 351 -5.95 7.22 11.95
CA MET A 351 -6.29 5.92 11.38
C MET A 351 -5.03 5.29 10.78
N ALA A 352 -4.52 4.25 11.42
CA ALA A 352 -3.49 3.38 10.83
C ALA A 352 -4.15 2.50 9.75
N GLY A 353 -4.26 3.03 8.53
CA GLY A 353 -4.66 2.23 7.37
C GLY A 353 -3.47 1.43 6.84
N GLY A 354 -3.37 0.15 7.18
CA GLY A 354 -2.49 -0.81 6.50
C GLY A 354 -1.59 -1.64 7.41
N THR A 355 -1.70 -2.97 7.27
CA THR A 355 -0.85 -4.03 7.85
C THR A 355 -0.69 -4.01 9.36
N VAL A 356 -1.62 -4.69 10.03
CA VAL A 356 -1.38 -5.31 11.33
C VAL A 356 -0.17 -6.24 11.17
N LYS A 357 0.88 -6.01 11.95
CA LYS A 357 1.92 -7.01 12.18
C LYS A 357 1.24 -8.21 12.84
N ASN A 358 1.07 -9.31 12.10
CA ASN A 358 0.91 -10.63 12.69
C ASN A 358 2.28 -11.29 12.82
#